data_AF-A0A937VE58-F1
#
_entry.id   AF-A0A937VE58-F1
#
_cell.length_a   1.000
_cell.length_b   1.000
_cell.length_c   1.000
_cell.angle_alpha   90.00
_cell.angle_beta   90.00
_cell.angle_gamma   90.00
#
_symmetry.space_group_name_H-M   'P 1'
#
loop_
_entity.id
_entity.type
_entity.pdbx_description
1 polymer ?
#
loop_
_entity_poly.entity_id
_entity_poly.type
_entity_poly.pdbx_seq_one_letter_code
_entity_poly.pdbx_strand_id
1 'polypeptide(L)' 'MNIRGITASGSLHRLSLTLLAEQGQSLELEATAFVPRLQPNEPWKLPSFMGLMGCLERLRFAVDPATDTFYFGALDGGD' A
#
# COMPACT_ATOMS: atom_id res chain seq x y z
N MET A 1 10.51 8.16 10.45
CA MET A 1 10.76 6.95 9.63
C MET A 1 11.88 7.25 8.63
N ASN A 2 12.81 6.33 8.41
CA ASN A 2 13.80 6.45 7.33
C ASN A 2 13.26 5.71 6.10
N ILE A 3 13.02 6.44 5.01
CA ILE A 3 12.44 5.91 3.77
C ILE A 3 13.40 6.26 2.63
N ARG A 4 14.07 5.24 2.07
CA ARG A 4 15.06 5.41 0.98
C ARG A 4 16.13 6.49 1.27
N GLY A 5 16.60 6.56 2.52
CA GLY A 5 17.62 7.54 2.94
C GLY A 5 17.06 8.92 3.32
N ILE A 6 15.75 9.15 3.19
CA ILE A 6 15.07 10.36 3.64
C ILE A 6 14.49 10.11 5.03
N THR A 7 14.94 10.89 6.01
CA THR A 7 14.32 10.91 7.34
C THR A 7 13.07 11.78 7.31
N ALA A 8 11.90 11.17 7.45
CA ALA A 8 10.61 11.85 7.49
C ALA A 8 9.96 11.73 8.88
N SER A 9 9.45 12.85 9.39
CA SER A 9 8.56 12.89 10.57
C SER A 9 7.12 12.65 10.15
N GLY A 10 6.29 12.08 11.02
CA GLY A 10 4.91 11.73 10.66
C GLY A 10 4.23 10.86 11.72
N SER A 11 3.11 10.26 11.35
CA SER A 11 2.31 9.40 12.22
C SER A 11 1.86 8.13 11.50
N LEU A 12 1.61 7.07 12.29
CA LEU A 12 1.00 5.85 11.80
C LEU A 12 -0.51 5.95 11.90
N HIS A 13 -1.19 5.55 10.83
CA HIS A 13 -2.64 5.55 10.73
C HIS A 13 -3.14 4.17 10.33
N ARG A 14 -4.30 3.81 10.87
CA ARG A 14 -5.10 2.69 10.41
C ARG A 14 -6.04 3.21 9.33
N LEU A 15 -5.97 2.63 8.13
CA LEU A 15 -6.72 3.07 6.96
C LEU A 15 -7.40 1.86 6.31
N SER A 16 -8.66 2.03 5.89
CA SER A 16 -9.26 1.15 4.89
C SER A 16 -8.74 1.55 3.50
N LEU A 17 -8.23 0.59 2.75
CA LEU A 17 -7.76 0.73 1.37
C LEU A 17 -8.60 -0.17 0.47
N THR A 18 -9.02 0.34 -0.67
CA THR A 18 -9.63 -0.46 -1.73
C THR A 18 -8.64 -0.64 -2.88
N LEU A 19 -8.23 -1.87 -3.15
CA LEU A 19 -7.50 -2.24 -4.36
C LEU A 19 -8.51 -2.50 -5.47
N LEU A 20 -8.54 -1.59 -6.44
CA LEU A 20 -9.43 -1.69 -7.59
C LEU A 20 -8.91 -2.75 -8.57
N ALA A 21 -9.75 -3.70 -8.91
CA ALA A 21 -9.43 -4.73 -9.90
C ALA A 21 -9.86 -4.27 -11.29
N GLU A 22 -8.94 -4.34 -12.26
CA GLU A 22 -9.31 -4.22 -13.68
C GLU A 22 -10.10 -5.44 -14.17
N GLN A 23 -9.81 -6.62 -13.59
CA GLN A 23 -10.50 -7.87 -13.85
C GLN A 23 -10.76 -8.61 -12.53
N GLY A 24 -11.97 -9.15 -12.37
CA GLY A 24 -12.39 -9.83 -11.14
C GLY A 24 -12.99 -8.88 -10.11
N GLN A 25 -12.75 -9.14 -8.83
CA GLN A 25 -13.33 -8.38 -7.73
C GLN A 25 -12.29 -7.47 -7.06
N SER A 26 -12.70 -6.23 -6.80
CA SER A 26 -11.89 -5.31 -5.99
C SER A 26 -11.81 -5.80 -4.54
N LEU A 27 -10.71 -5.50 -3.87
CA LEU A 27 -10.45 -5.96 -2.51
C LEU A 27 -10.37 -4.78 -1.55
N GLU A 28 -11.19 -4.78 -0.50
CA GLU A 28 -11.02 -3.88 0.63
C GLU A 28 -10.11 -4.52 1.68
N LEU A 29 -9.11 -3.79 2.17
CA LEU A 29 -8.24 -4.22 3.24
C LEU A 29 -7.93 -3.12 4.23
N GLU A 30 -7.65 -3.55 5.44
CA GLU A 30 -7.34 -2.71 6.56
C GLU A 30 -5.80 -2.63 6.70
N ALA A 31 -5.18 -1.51 6.31
CA ALA A 31 -3.71 -1.32 6.30
C ALA A 31 -3.20 -0.30 7.35
N THR A 32 -1.95 -0.47 7.77
CA THR A 32 -1.25 0.52 8.62
C THR A 32 -0.33 1.33 7.74
N ALA A 33 -0.60 2.62 7.59
CA ALA A 33 0.18 3.51 6.75
C ALA A 33 0.92 4.56 7.58
N PHE A 34 2.17 4.81 7.23
CA PHE A 34 2.88 6.00 7.70
C PHE A 34 2.52 7.19 6.81
N VAL A 35 2.02 8.26 7.41
CA VAL A 35 1.71 9.52 6.72
C VAL A 35 2.75 10.56 7.14
N PRO A 36 3.57 11.08 6.20
CA PRO A 36 4.56 12.10 6.51
C PRO A 36 3.88 13.41 6.92
N ARG A 37 4.42 14.08 7.92
CA ARG A 37 4.05 15.45 8.28
C ARG A 37 4.80 16.41 7.36
N LEU A 38 4.07 17.07 6.47
CA LEU A 38 4.61 18.05 5.53
C LEU A 38 4.34 19.46 6.04
N GLN A 39 5.23 20.40 5.74
CA GLN A 39 4.95 21.82 5.92
C GLN A 39 3.91 22.30 4.89
N PRO A 40 3.19 23.39 5.15
CA PRO A 40 2.31 23.99 4.15
C PRO A 40 3.07 24.23 2.84
N ASN A 41 2.50 23.77 1.73
CA ASN A 41 3.08 23.82 0.38
C ASN A 41 4.36 22.98 0.15
N GLU A 42 4.74 22.11 1.08
CA GLU A 42 5.85 21.17 0.86
C GLU A 42 5.34 19.93 0.08
N PRO A 43 5.90 19.64 -1.10
CA PRO A 43 5.52 18.45 -1.86
C PRO A 43 6.15 17.19 -1.25
N TRP A 44 5.38 16.10 -1.24
CA TRP A 44 5.93 14.79 -0.95
C TRP A 44 6.81 14.32 -2.12
N LYS A 45 8.04 13.91 -1.82
CA LYS A 45 9.08 13.65 -2.85
C LYS A 45 9.19 12.19 -3.28
N LEU A 46 8.46 11.29 -2.64
CA LEU A 46 8.49 9.86 -2.91
C LEU A 46 7.11 9.38 -3.37
N PRO A 47 7.01 8.28 -4.13
CA PRO A 47 5.71 7.67 -4.36
C PRO A 47 5.16 7.07 -3.06
N SER A 48 3.88 6.73 -3.06
CA SER A 48 3.31 5.83 -2.06
C SER A 48 3.87 4.43 -2.26
N PHE A 49 4.14 3.71 -1.15
CA PHE A 49 4.65 2.35 -1.19
C PHE A 49 3.71 1.41 -0.45
N MET A 50 3.44 0.25 -1.04
CA MET A 50 2.83 -0.86 -0.33
C MET A 50 3.95 -1.66 0.32
N GLY A 51 4.09 -1.52 1.64
CA GLY A 51 5.06 -2.30 2.41
C GLY A 51 4.61 -3.75 2.58
N LEU A 52 5.56 -4.68 2.70
CA LEU A 52 5.24 -6.06 3.07
C LEU A 52 4.52 -6.08 4.43
N MET A 53 5.18 -5.54 5.45
CA MET A 53 4.59 -5.34 6.76
C MET A 53 3.55 -4.22 6.72
N GLY A 54 2.39 -4.46 7.33
CA GLY A 54 1.31 -3.48 7.46
C GLY A 54 0.40 -3.34 6.24
N CYS A 55 0.73 -3.93 5.08
CA CYS A 55 -0.12 -3.91 3.88
C CYS A 55 -0.12 -5.26 3.14
N LEU A 56 0.95 -5.63 2.43
CA LEU A 56 0.91 -6.78 1.52
C LEU A 56 0.82 -8.13 2.25
N GLU A 57 1.27 -8.23 3.51
CA GLU A 57 1.06 -9.43 4.33
C GLU A 57 -0.41 -9.74 4.62
N ARG A 58 -1.33 -8.80 4.33
CA ARG A 58 -2.77 -8.89 4.59
C ARG A 58 -3.57 -9.37 3.38
N LEU A 59 -2.90 -9.76 2.30
CA LEU A 59 -3.50 -10.24 1.06
C LEU A 59 -2.57 -11.27 0.41
N ARG A 60 -3.12 -12.10 -0.48
CA ARG A 60 -2.31 -12.92 -1.39
C ARG A 60 -1.97 -12.06 -2.60
N PHE A 61 -0.72 -12.09 -3.06
CA PHE A 61 -0.34 -11.35 -4.26
C PHE A 61 0.71 -12.08 -5.09
N ALA A 62 0.77 -11.71 -6.36
CA ALA A 62 1.82 -12.07 -7.30
C ALA A 62 2.09 -10.89 -8.25
N VAL A 63 3.30 -10.85 -8.82
CA VAL A 63 3.70 -9.83 -9.80
C VAL A 63 4.18 -10.56 -11.04
N ASP A 64 3.60 -10.23 -12.20
CA ASP A 64 4.16 -10.59 -13.50
C ASP A 64 4.87 -9.38 -14.11
N PRO A 65 6.21 -9.33 -14.11
CA PRO A 65 6.96 -8.23 -14.66
C PRO A 65 6.96 -8.20 -16.21
N ALA A 66 6.59 -9.30 -16.88
CA ALA A 66 6.55 -9.32 -18.35
C ALA A 66 5.37 -8.49 -18.89
N THR A 67 4.28 -8.41 -18.12
CA THR A 67 3.07 -7.66 -18.45
C THR A 67 2.78 -6.50 -17.49
N ASP A 68 3.71 -6.20 -16.58
CA ASP A 68 3.55 -5.19 -15.51
C ASP A 68 2.24 -5.37 -14.73
N THR A 69 1.89 -6.63 -14.41
CA THR A 69 0.59 -6.98 -13.81
C THR A 69 0.75 -7.34 -12.33
N PHE A 70 -0.07 -6.71 -11.49
CA PHE A 70 -0.18 -7.01 -10.06
C PHE A 70 -1.45 -7.81 -9.79
N TYR A 71 -1.30 -9.07 -9.38
CA TYR A 71 -2.40 -9.94 -8.97
C TYR A 71 -2.58 -9.86 -7.47
N PHE A 72 -3.83 -9.82 -7.01
CA PHE A 72 -4.15 -9.82 -5.59
C PHE A 72 -5.42 -10.62 -5.30
N GLY A 73 -5.56 -11.05 -4.05
CA GLY A 73 -6.74 -11.72 -3.53
C GLY A 73 -6.78 -11.72 -2.00
N ALA A 74 -7.94 -11.99 -1.43
CA ALA A 74 -8.12 -12.06 0.01
C ALA A 74 -7.27 -13.20 0.63
N LEU A 75 -6.87 -13.04 1.89
CA LEU A 75 -6.20 -14.12 2.65
C LEU A 75 -7.14 -15.29 2.94
N ASP A 76 -8.40 -14.94 3.21
CA ASP A 76 -9.47 -15.87 3.49
C ASP A 76 -10.15 -16.18 2.16
N GLY A 77 -10.20 -17.46 1.77
CA GLY A 77 -10.93 -17.87 0.58
C GLY A 77 -12.41 -17.65 0.81
N GLY A 78 -12.93 -16.53 0.33
CA GLY A 78 -14.36 -16.29 0.18
C GLY A 78 -14.74 -16.61 -1.26
N ASP A 79 -15.46 -17.71 -1.45
CA ASP A 79 -16.27 -17.97 -2.65
C ASP A 79 -17.31 -16.86 -2.88
#